data_AF-A0A919X9C1-F1
#
_entry.id   AF-A0A919X9C1-F1
#
_cell.length_a   1.000
_cell.length_b   1.000
_cell.length_c   1.000
_cell.angle_alpha   90.00
_cell.angle_beta   90.00
_cell.angle_gamma   90.00
#
_symmetry.space_group_name_H-M   'P 1'
#
loop_
_entity.id
_entity.type
_entity.pdbx_description
1 polymer ?
#
loop_
_entity_poly.entity_id
_entity_poly.type
_entity_poly.pdbx_seq_one_letter_code
_entity_poly.pdbx_strand_id
1 'polypeptide(L)'
;MVFWKTFLFSIQLPKKQAVFQLNRIAMDITVFYMFILLFIVSIPSLVDQLTETTGLGANMNIVFQLIYFFMFYYLILTIMVFLLITAIAYMFTWVAKLMHRKLKLQLMWKMVAYTTTIPFILYTIIDLIYPISDKYLLISIVYTTLLQFKIIAVYPKRK
;
A
#
# COMPACT_ATOMS: atom_id res chain seq x y z
N MET A 1 -5.44 -18.60 -8.84
CA MET A 1 -6.26 -17.44 -8.37
C MET A 1 -5.89 -17.01 -6.93
N VAL A 2 -4.60 -16.86 -6.59
CA VAL A 2 -4.18 -16.45 -5.23
C VAL A 2 -4.28 -14.93 -5.05
N PHE A 3 -3.88 -14.15 -6.07
CA PHE A 3 -3.96 -12.69 -6.05
C PHE A 3 -5.39 -12.16 -5.94
N TRP A 4 -6.34 -12.75 -6.68
CA TRP A 4 -7.76 -12.38 -6.59
C TRP A 4 -8.35 -12.60 -5.18
N LYS A 5 -8.03 -13.74 -4.57
CA LYS A 5 -8.43 -14.02 -3.18
C LYS A 5 -7.78 -13.04 -2.20
N THR A 6 -6.50 -12.71 -2.41
CA THR A 6 -5.77 -11.73 -1.62
C THR A 6 -6.43 -10.35 -1.69
N PHE A 7 -6.81 -9.91 -2.88
CA PHE A 7 -7.53 -8.66 -3.10
C PHE A 7 -8.89 -8.65 -2.39
N LEU A 8 -9.70 -9.70 -2.57
CA LEU A 8 -11.00 -9.83 -1.92
C LEU A 8 -10.87 -9.79 -0.38
N PHE A 9 -9.89 -10.49 0.20
CA PHE A 9 -9.68 -10.46 1.64
C PHE A 9 -9.11 -9.14 2.14
N SER A 10 -8.30 -8.44 1.34
CA SER A 10 -7.78 -7.11 1.69
C SER A 10 -8.93 -6.09 1.82
N ILE A 11 -9.93 -6.17 0.93
CA ILE A 11 -11.14 -5.33 1.02
C ILE A 11 -12.01 -5.68 2.24
N GLN A 12 -12.00 -6.93 2.67
CA GLN A 12 -12.79 -7.41 3.80
C GLN A 12 -12.15 -7.13 5.18
N LEU A 13 -11.02 -6.44 5.24
CA LEU A 13 -10.42 -6.03 6.51
C LEU A 13 -11.38 -5.10 7.28
N PRO A 14 -11.53 -5.27 8.62
CA PRO A 14 -10.72 -6.08 9.53
C PRO A 14 -11.39 -7.40 9.95
N LYS A 15 -12.26 -8.00 9.11
CA LYS A 15 -12.97 -9.24 9.48
C LYS A 15 -11.99 -10.33 9.93
N LYS A 16 -12.29 -11.00 11.04
CA LYS A 16 -11.43 -12.02 11.65
C LYS A 16 -10.97 -13.08 10.65
N GLN A 17 -11.89 -13.60 9.84
CA GLN A 17 -11.56 -14.60 8.81
C GLN A 17 -10.56 -14.07 7.77
N ALA A 18 -10.75 -12.82 7.28
CA ALA A 18 -9.84 -12.20 6.33
C ALA A 18 -8.44 -12.00 6.91
N VAL A 19 -8.34 -11.53 8.16
CA VAL A 19 -7.07 -11.34 8.87
C VAL A 19 -6.28 -12.66 8.98
N PHE A 20 -6.93 -13.75 9.38
CA PHE A 20 -6.26 -15.06 9.49
C PHE A 20 -5.91 -15.67 8.14
N GLN A 21 -6.74 -15.49 7.10
CA GLN A 21 -6.45 -16.00 5.76
C GLN A 21 -5.29 -15.25 5.11
N LEU A 22 -5.28 -13.91 5.18
CA LEU A 22 -4.17 -13.09 4.69
C LEU A 22 -2.85 -13.40 5.41
N ASN A 23 -2.89 -13.73 6.71
CA ASN A 23 -1.67 -14.15 7.41
C ASN A 23 -1.09 -15.48 6.91
N ARG A 24 -1.93 -16.39 6.38
CA ARG A 24 -1.45 -17.68 5.84
C ARG A 24 -0.75 -17.52 4.49
N ILE A 25 -0.94 -16.39 3.82
CA ILE A 25 -0.27 -16.09 2.56
C ILE A 25 1.22 -15.85 2.83
N ALA A 26 2.05 -16.42 1.97
CA ALA A 26 3.48 -16.28 2.03
C ALA A 26 3.93 -14.82 1.73
N MET A 27 5.09 -14.45 2.25
CA MET A 27 5.56 -13.05 2.22
C MET A 27 5.88 -12.59 0.80
N ASP A 28 6.50 -13.46 0.00
CA ASP A 28 6.78 -13.30 -1.42
C ASP A 28 5.54 -12.90 -2.22
N ILE A 29 4.41 -13.57 -2.00
CA ILE A 29 3.13 -13.25 -2.67
C ILE A 29 2.63 -11.87 -2.25
N THR A 30 2.83 -11.47 -0.99
CA THR A 30 2.45 -10.14 -0.50
C THR A 30 3.29 -9.05 -1.15
N VAL A 31 4.60 -9.28 -1.27
CA VAL A 31 5.53 -8.35 -1.92
C VAL A 31 5.17 -8.21 -3.40
N PHE A 32 4.92 -9.31 -4.10
CA PHE A 32 4.50 -9.28 -5.51
C PHE A 32 3.16 -8.56 -5.70
N TYR A 33 2.20 -8.79 -4.79
CA TYR A 33 0.94 -8.05 -4.77
C TYR A 33 1.17 -6.55 -4.61
N MET A 34 2.09 -6.13 -3.73
CA MET A 34 2.44 -4.72 -3.57
C MET A 34 3.07 -4.13 -4.82
N PHE A 35 3.94 -4.85 -5.54
CA PHE A 35 4.47 -4.38 -6.83
C PHE A 35 3.34 -4.12 -7.83
N ILE A 36 2.36 -5.02 -7.96
CA ILE A 36 1.19 -4.80 -8.82
C ILE A 36 0.39 -3.58 -8.38
N LEU A 37 0.14 -3.44 -7.07
CA LEU A 37 -0.62 -2.32 -6.52
C LEU A 37 0.09 -0.99 -6.78
N LEU A 38 1.41 -0.92 -6.57
CA LEU A 38 2.21 0.27 -6.81
C LEU A 38 2.31 0.62 -8.28
N PHE A 39 2.36 -0.38 -9.15
CA PHE A 39 2.31 -0.16 -10.58
C PHE A 39 1.00 0.54 -10.96
N ILE A 40 -0.14 0.07 -10.44
CA ILE A 40 -1.45 0.71 -10.65
C ILE A 40 -1.47 2.15 -10.12
N VAL A 41 -0.96 2.37 -8.91
CA VAL A 41 -0.89 3.71 -8.30
C VAL A 41 -0.01 4.68 -9.08
N SER A 42 0.99 4.17 -9.80
CA SER A 42 1.90 4.99 -10.59
C SER A 42 1.32 5.41 -11.96
N ILE A 43 0.18 4.83 -12.38
CA ILE A 43 -0.43 5.11 -13.69
C ILE A 43 -0.79 6.59 -13.86
N PRO A 44 -1.48 7.27 -12.92
CA PRO A 44 -1.81 8.68 -13.07
C PRO A 44 -0.56 9.53 -13.28
N SER A 45 0.48 9.31 -12.49
CA SER A 45 1.76 10.02 -12.63
C SER A 45 2.46 9.75 -13.98
N LEU A 46 2.28 8.56 -14.56
CA LEU A 46 2.78 8.29 -15.91
C LEU A 46 2.01 9.09 -16.96
N VAL A 47 0.68 9.17 -16.82
CA VAL A 47 -0.19 9.96 -17.72
C VAL A 47 0.17 11.44 -17.62
N ASP A 48 0.37 11.97 -16.42
CA ASP A 48 0.77 13.36 -16.21
C ASP A 48 2.11 13.65 -16.88
N GLN A 49 3.14 12.82 -16.64
CA GLN A 49 4.44 12.99 -17.27
C GLN A 49 4.34 12.96 -18.80
N LEU A 50 3.57 12.05 -19.39
CA LEU A 50 3.43 11.92 -20.84
C LEU A 50 2.64 13.07 -21.49
N THR A 51 1.79 13.76 -20.72
CA THR A 51 0.96 14.87 -21.21
C THR A 51 1.54 16.25 -20.88
N GLU A 52 2.51 16.32 -19.97
CA GLU A 52 3.23 17.54 -19.61
C GLU A 52 4.03 18.09 -20.80
N THR A 53 3.68 19.32 -21.19
CA THR A 53 4.38 20.08 -22.25
C THR A 53 5.53 20.93 -21.73
N THR A 54 5.72 20.98 -20.41
CA THR A 54 6.73 21.80 -19.74
C THR A 54 7.48 20.99 -18.68
N GLY A 55 8.78 20.78 -18.86
CA GLY A 55 9.62 20.06 -17.89
C GLY A 55 10.85 19.38 -18.52
N LEU A 56 11.68 18.74 -17.68
CA LEU A 56 12.88 18.00 -18.11
C LEU A 56 12.56 16.82 -19.06
N GLY A 57 11.34 16.28 -18.99
CA GLY A 57 10.85 15.21 -19.87
C GLY A 57 10.12 15.68 -21.13
N ALA A 58 9.68 16.95 -21.21
CA ALA A 58 8.82 17.43 -22.30
C ALA A 58 9.48 17.42 -23.68
N ASN A 59 10.82 17.52 -23.72
CA ASN A 59 11.62 17.43 -24.94
C ASN A 59 12.26 16.05 -25.15
N MET A 60 12.04 15.10 -24.24
CA MET A 60 12.58 13.75 -24.35
C MET A 60 11.71 12.90 -25.28
N ASN A 61 12.34 11.98 -25.99
CA ASN A 61 11.62 10.94 -26.71
C ASN A 61 10.80 10.10 -25.71
N ILE A 62 9.56 9.75 -26.08
CA ILE A 62 8.64 8.90 -25.31
C ILE A 62 9.33 7.63 -24.77
N VAL A 63 10.23 7.02 -25.56
CA VAL A 63 10.98 5.83 -25.12
C VAL A 63 11.89 6.13 -23.94
N PHE A 64 12.64 7.23 -23.97
CA PHE A 64 13.50 7.64 -22.85
C PHE A 64 12.68 8.03 -21.62
N GLN A 65 11.52 8.65 -21.82
CA GLN A 65 10.63 9.01 -20.74
C GLN A 65 10.05 7.78 -20.02
N LEU A 66 9.65 6.74 -20.77
CA LEU A 66 9.23 5.46 -20.20
C LEU A 66 10.36 4.81 -19.40
N ILE A 67 11.57 4.77 -19.96
CA ILE A 67 12.74 4.21 -19.26
C ILE A 67 13.00 4.98 -17.96
N TYR A 68 12.94 6.32 -18.00
CA TYR A 68 13.12 7.16 -16.82
C TYR A 68 12.06 6.88 -15.76
N PHE A 69 10.79 6.80 -16.16
CA PHE A 69 9.68 6.49 -15.28
C PHE A 69 9.85 5.14 -14.57
N PHE A 70 10.16 4.07 -15.32
CA PHE A 70 10.32 2.75 -14.73
C PHE A 70 11.58 2.62 -13.85
N MET A 71 12.69 3.20 -14.30
CA MET A 71 13.98 3.02 -13.63
C MET A 71 14.16 3.92 -12.41
N PHE A 72 13.73 5.18 -12.50
CA PHE A 72 13.89 6.13 -11.41
C PHE A 72 12.61 6.31 -10.61
N TYR A 73 11.53 6.75 -11.25
CA TYR A 73 10.30 7.11 -10.53
C TYR A 73 9.69 5.90 -9.81
N TYR A 74 9.37 4.85 -10.56
CA TYR A 74 8.70 3.65 -10.03
C TYR A 74 9.56 2.90 -9.00
N LEU A 75 10.88 2.78 -9.26
CA LEU A 75 11.80 2.10 -8.35
C LEU A 75 11.94 2.86 -7.01
N ILE A 76 12.18 4.18 -7.07
CA ILE A 76 12.31 5.02 -5.88
C ILE A 76 11.00 5.01 -5.08
N LEU A 77 9.85 5.16 -5.76
CA LEU A 77 8.53 5.09 -5.15
C LEU A 77 8.34 3.76 -4.42
N THR A 78 8.72 2.64 -5.04
CA THR A 78 8.57 1.32 -4.44
C THR A 78 9.42 1.16 -3.18
N ILE A 79 10.68 1.59 -3.23
CA ILE A 79 11.59 1.56 -2.08
C ILE A 79 11.03 2.43 -0.95
N MET A 80 10.58 3.65 -1.25
CA MET A 80 10.01 4.55 -0.25
C MET A 80 8.77 3.96 0.42
N VAL A 81 7.84 3.38 -0.36
CA VAL A 81 6.64 2.76 0.21
C VAL A 81 7.00 1.56 1.08
N PHE A 82 7.96 0.72 0.67
CA PHE A 82 8.38 -0.43 1.47
C PHE A 82 9.04 -0.03 2.79
N LEU A 83 9.85 1.03 2.78
CA LEU A 83 10.42 1.62 3.99
C LEU A 83 9.32 2.16 4.90
N LEU A 84 8.34 2.87 4.35
CA LEU A 84 7.21 3.43 5.10
C LEU A 84 6.33 2.33 5.72
N ILE A 85 5.99 1.28 4.97
CA ILE A 85 5.26 0.11 5.48
C ILE A 85 6.06 -0.54 6.61
N THR A 86 7.37 -0.67 6.46
CA THR A 86 8.23 -1.25 7.49
C THR A 86 8.27 -0.40 8.76
N ALA A 87 8.40 0.92 8.62
CA ALA A 87 8.37 1.87 9.74
C ALA A 87 7.02 1.81 10.49
N ILE A 88 5.90 1.85 9.75
CA ILE A 88 4.56 1.75 10.30
C ILE A 88 4.34 0.41 10.99
N ALA A 89 4.71 -0.70 10.34
CA ALA A 89 4.61 -2.03 10.92
C ALA A 89 5.41 -2.14 12.22
N TYR A 90 6.61 -1.56 12.26
CA TYR A 90 7.42 -1.51 13.47
C TYR A 90 6.69 -0.74 14.59
N MET A 91 6.19 0.46 14.32
CA MET A 91 5.41 1.23 15.31
C MET A 91 4.19 0.45 15.83
N PHE A 92 3.41 -0.19 14.95
CA PHE A 92 2.24 -0.96 15.36
C PHE A 92 2.60 -2.28 16.07
N THR A 93 3.77 -2.86 15.83
CA THR A 93 4.23 -3.99 16.68
C THR A 93 4.49 -3.56 18.12
N TRP A 94 4.97 -2.35 18.35
CA TRP A 94 5.13 -1.80 19.69
C TRP A 94 3.77 -1.58 20.36
N VAL A 95 2.81 -1.01 19.65
CA VAL A 95 1.41 -0.88 20.12
C VAL A 95 0.82 -2.25 20.47
N ALA A 96 1.02 -3.26 19.61
CA ALA A 96 0.56 -4.62 19.86
C ALA A 96 1.19 -5.26 21.12
N LYS A 97 2.46 -4.96 21.41
CA LYS A 97 3.13 -5.39 22.65
C LYS A 97 2.50 -4.73 23.87
N LEU A 98 2.22 -3.43 23.82
CA LEU A 98 1.53 -2.70 24.89
C LEU A 98 0.11 -3.24 25.13
N MET A 99 -0.57 -3.68 24.08
CA MET A 99 -1.89 -4.33 24.18
C MET A 99 -1.83 -5.82 24.59
N HIS A 100 -0.66 -6.33 25.00
CA HIS A 100 -0.41 -7.73 25.36
C HIS A 100 -0.84 -8.74 24.27
N ARG A 101 -0.61 -8.42 22.97
CA ARG A 101 -0.90 -9.32 21.84
C ARG A 101 0.39 -9.97 21.29
N LYS A 102 0.31 -11.24 20.87
CA LYS A 102 1.44 -12.03 20.30
C LYS A 102 1.54 -11.77 18.79
N LEU A 103 2.00 -10.58 18.40
CA LEU A 103 2.14 -10.18 16.99
C LEU A 103 3.61 -10.04 16.60
N LYS A 104 4.00 -10.73 15.54
CA LYS A 104 5.35 -10.63 14.93
C LYS A 104 5.37 -9.52 13.89
N LEU A 105 6.55 -8.93 13.65
CA LEU A 105 6.73 -7.86 12.66
C LEU A 105 6.29 -8.27 11.25
N GLN A 106 6.65 -9.48 10.80
CA GLN A 106 6.26 -10.00 9.50
C GLN A 106 4.74 -9.99 9.28
N LEU A 107 3.97 -10.29 10.31
CA LEU A 107 2.52 -10.27 10.22
C LEU A 107 2.00 -8.83 10.13
N MET A 108 2.49 -7.93 10.98
CA MET A 108 2.09 -6.51 10.91
C MET A 108 2.43 -5.89 9.56
N TRP A 109 3.60 -6.22 9.01
CA TRP A 109 3.99 -5.75 7.68
C TRP A 109 2.96 -6.14 6.61
N LYS A 110 2.54 -7.41 6.58
CA LYS A 110 1.51 -7.88 5.64
C LYS A 110 0.18 -7.16 5.86
N MET A 111 -0.23 -6.98 7.12
CA MET A 111 -1.49 -6.29 7.42
C MET A 111 -1.45 -4.82 7.00
N VAL A 112 -0.32 -4.12 7.17
CA VAL A 112 -0.14 -2.74 6.68
C VAL A 112 -0.25 -2.71 5.16
N ALA A 113 0.47 -3.58 4.45
CA ALA A 113 0.40 -3.70 3.00
C ALA A 113 -1.02 -3.97 2.47
N TYR A 114 -1.81 -4.82 3.14
CA TYR A 114 -3.19 -5.10 2.72
C TYR A 114 -4.17 -3.98 3.07
N THR A 115 -3.93 -3.20 4.13
CA THR A 115 -4.78 -2.03 4.42
C THR A 115 -4.56 -0.88 3.46
N THR A 116 -3.37 -0.77 2.85
CA THR A 116 -3.08 0.27 1.84
C THR A 116 -3.76 0.03 0.51
N THR A 117 -4.28 -1.19 0.25
CA THR A 117 -5.02 -1.53 -0.98
C THR A 117 -6.15 -0.54 -1.27
N ILE A 118 -7.05 -0.30 -0.30
CA ILE A 118 -8.22 0.56 -0.50
C ILE A 118 -7.81 2.02 -0.75
N PRO A 119 -6.97 2.65 0.10
CA PRO A 119 -6.47 4.00 -0.15
C PRO A 119 -5.75 4.15 -1.48
N PHE A 120 -4.98 3.15 -1.93
CA PHE A 120 -4.21 3.24 -3.16
C PHE A 120 -5.09 3.13 -4.41
N ILE A 121 -6.10 2.26 -4.39
CA ILE A 121 -7.06 2.15 -5.49
C ILE A 121 -7.91 3.41 -5.59
N LEU A 122 -8.43 3.89 -4.45
CA LEU A 122 -9.21 5.12 -4.41
C LEU A 122 -8.37 6.32 -4.86
N TYR A 123 -7.10 6.38 -4.47
CA TYR A 123 -6.15 7.41 -4.94
C TYR A 123 -6.09 7.36 -6.47
N THR A 124 -5.78 6.20 -7.03
CA THR A 124 -5.60 6.03 -8.49
C THR A 124 -6.84 6.48 -9.27
N ILE A 125 -8.04 6.12 -8.80
CA ILE A 125 -9.29 6.46 -9.48
C ILE A 125 -9.58 7.96 -9.38
N ILE A 126 -9.34 8.57 -8.21
CA ILE A 126 -9.62 9.99 -8.00
C ILE A 126 -8.64 10.84 -8.82
N ASP A 127 -7.34 10.53 -8.77
CA ASP A 127 -6.27 11.29 -9.44
C ASP A 127 -6.49 11.37 -10.95
N LEU A 128 -7.02 10.30 -11.55
CA LEU A 128 -7.29 10.22 -12.97
C LEU A 128 -8.45 11.14 -13.43
N ILE A 129 -9.32 11.56 -12.51
CA ILE A 129 -10.53 12.36 -12.82
C ILE A 129 -10.40 13.79 -12.28
N TYR A 130 -9.81 13.94 -11.09
CA TYR A 130 -9.67 15.21 -10.39
C TYR A 130 -8.29 15.33 -9.73
N PRO A 131 -7.67 16.52 -9.75
CA PRO A 131 -6.43 16.73 -9.01
C PRO A 131 -6.66 16.48 -7.52
N ILE A 132 -5.86 15.58 -6.95
CA ILE A 132 -6.02 15.18 -5.56
C ILE A 132 -5.63 16.33 -4.61
N SER A 133 -6.51 16.60 -3.65
CA SER A 133 -6.25 17.54 -2.55
C SER A 133 -5.53 16.85 -1.40
N ASP A 134 -4.68 17.58 -0.68
CA ASP A 134 -4.00 17.16 0.56
C ASP A 134 -4.95 16.54 1.61
N LYS A 135 -6.23 16.93 1.59
CA LYS A 135 -7.27 16.36 2.46
C LYS A 135 -7.41 14.85 2.29
N TYR A 136 -7.17 14.32 1.09
CA TYR A 136 -7.24 12.89 0.79
C TYR A 136 -6.16 12.10 1.54
N LEU A 137 -4.94 12.67 1.65
CA LEU A 137 -3.84 12.05 2.40
C LEU A 137 -4.21 11.92 3.87
N LEU A 138 -4.79 12.97 4.46
CA LEU A 138 -5.22 12.96 5.86
C LEU A 138 -6.29 11.88 6.11
N ILE A 139 -7.29 11.78 5.23
CA ILE A 139 -8.33 10.74 5.31
C ILE A 139 -7.71 9.35 5.20
N SER A 140 -6.77 9.15 4.29
CA SER A 140 -6.08 7.87 4.08
C SER A 140 -5.25 7.45 5.29
N ILE A 141 -4.56 8.40 5.94
CA ILE A 141 -3.79 8.16 7.16
C ILE A 141 -4.72 7.76 8.32
N VAL A 142 -5.80 8.51 8.52
CA VAL A 142 -6.79 8.19 9.58
C VAL A 142 -7.42 6.81 9.34
N TYR A 143 -7.81 6.53 8.10
CA TYR A 143 -8.41 5.25 7.72
C TYR A 143 -7.48 4.06 7.98
N THR A 144 -6.24 4.12 7.49
CA THR A 144 -5.25 3.06 7.69
C THR A 144 -4.93 2.86 9.16
N THR A 145 -4.77 3.93 9.92
CA THR A 145 -4.48 3.89 11.36
C THR A 145 -5.60 3.19 12.14
N LEU A 146 -6.86 3.59 11.92
CA LEU A 146 -8.01 2.99 12.60
C LEU A 146 -8.17 1.49 12.26
N LEU A 147 -7.90 1.11 11.01
CA LEU A 147 -7.91 -0.30 10.61
C LEU A 147 -6.82 -1.11 11.30
N GLN A 148 -5.61 -0.57 11.42
CA GLN A 148 -4.52 -1.27 12.12
C GLN A 148 -4.87 -1.54 13.57
N PHE A 149 -5.45 -0.57 14.29
CA PHE A 149 -5.92 -0.79 15.66
C PHE A 149 -6.99 -1.89 15.74
N LYS A 150 -7.96 -1.89 14.81
CA LYS A 150 -8.99 -2.95 14.75
C LYS A 150 -8.37 -4.32 14.47
N ILE A 151 -7.41 -4.40 13.56
CA ILE A 151 -6.70 -5.64 13.22
C ILE A 151 -5.96 -6.19 14.44
N ILE A 152 -5.25 -5.35 15.19
CA ILE A 152 -4.54 -5.76 16.41
C ILE A 152 -5.53 -6.31 17.45
N ALA A 153 -6.70 -5.68 17.60
CA ALA A 153 -7.72 -6.11 18.56
C ALA A 153 -8.33 -7.49 18.25
N VAL A 154 -8.35 -7.91 16.98
CA VAL A 154 -8.88 -9.20 16.53
C VAL A 154 -8.02 -10.38 16.98
N TYR A 155 -6.71 -10.18 17.15
CA TYR A 155 -5.81 -11.25 17.60
C TYR A 155 -5.97 -11.56 19.08
N PRO A 156 -5.92 -12.82 19.54
CA PRO A 156 -6.12 -13.16 20.96
C PRO A 156 -5.04 -12.57 21.89
N LYS A 157 -5.40 -12.28 23.15
CA LYS A 157 -4.47 -11.80 24.17
C LYS A 157 -3.49 -12.92 24.52
N ARG A 158 -2.25 -12.55 24.87
CA ARG A 158 -1.30 -13.48 25.47
C ARG A 158 -1.91 -13.95 26.80
N LYS A 159 -2.19 -15.24 26.92
CA LYS A 159 -2.33 -15.90 28.23
C LYS A 159 -0.96 -15.89 28.90
#